data_AF-A0A846Z4S1-F1
#
_entry.id   AF-A0A846Z4S1-F1
#
_cell.length_a   1.000
_cell.length_b   1.000
_cell.length_c   1.000
_cell.angle_alpha   90.00
_cell.angle_beta   90.00
_cell.angle_gamma   90.00
#
_symmetry.space_group_name_H-M   'P 1'
#
loop_
_entity.id
_entity.type
_entity.pdbx_description
1 polymer ?
#
loop_
_entity_poly.entity_id
_entity_poly.type
_entity_poly.pdbx_seq_one_letter_code
_entity_poly.pdbx_strand_id
1 'polypeptide(L)'
;MEVKGAWGLVTGGLCAWRLPGDESGPAAARRLLRRTMSELRLDQDVIEDGELAVSETATNALRHARCAKGDRPPTTPELWIWARTVPSPQLVVSVFDGARTTTPHASGAGLLDEHGKGLELVRQVTAAWGCAPTRSRVDTTSVPGKTVWFALPLRHDWPGLHYRVHPGTAAHHLLLNLTHRGFKGQRNTTDDGLSVLVLPTLNVWVHRRTFCWWSTPHRYLRRPLIDLQETTELLVHHLDAAPAPSCSPALQ
;
A
#
# COMPACT_ATOMS: atom_id res chain seq x y z
N MET A 1 -10.01 -3.76 7.06
CA MET A 1 -11.38 -3.44 6.62
C MET A 1 -11.39 -3.60 5.11
N GLU A 2 -11.98 -4.68 4.61
CA GLU A 2 -12.25 -4.82 3.17
C GLU A 2 -13.51 -4.02 2.89
N VAL A 3 -13.36 -2.91 2.17
CA VAL A 3 -14.47 -1.99 1.97
C VAL A 3 -15.31 -2.43 0.75
N LYS A 4 -16.61 -2.59 0.95
CA LYS A 4 -17.58 -2.65 -0.15
C LYS A 4 -17.86 -1.22 -0.65
N GLY A 5 -17.12 -0.78 -1.67
CA GLY A 5 -17.34 0.49 -2.39
C GLY A 5 -16.33 1.59 -2.06
N ALA A 6 -16.18 2.60 -2.92
CA ALA A 6 -15.13 3.61 -2.78
C ALA A 6 -15.26 4.48 -1.50
N TRP A 7 -16.46 4.54 -0.89
CA TRP A 7 -16.71 5.38 0.28
C TRP A 7 -15.95 4.98 1.55
N GLY A 8 -15.58 3.71 1.74
CA GLY A 8 -14.75 3.39 2.90
C GLY A 8 -13.30 3.87 2.78
N LEU A 9 -12.87 4.37 1.61
CA LEU A 9 -11.61 5.11 1.52
C LEU A 9 -11.68 6.43 2.31
N VAL A 10 -12.87 7.03 2.42
CA VAL A 10 -13.11 8.23 3.26
C VAL A 10 -12.88 7.93 4.74
N THR A 11 -13.12 6.68 5.16
CA THR A 11 -12.98 6.25 6.56
C THR A 11 -11.65 5.55 6.85
N GLY A 12 -10.64 5.73 5.99
CA GLY A 12 -9.30 5.14 6.17
C GLY A 12 -9.20 3.66 5.78
N GLY A 13 -10.20 3.16 5.06
CA GLY A 13 -10.20 1.82 4.48
C GLY A 13 -9.39 1.71 3.20
N LEU A 14 -9.51 0.55 2.57
CA LEU A 14 -8.80 0.16 1.36
C LEU A 14 -9.75 -0.62 0.45
N CYS A 15 -9.61 -0.44 -0.85
CA CYS A 15 -10.11 -1.40 -1.82
C CYS A 15 -8.94 -2.21 -2.40
N ALA A 16 -9.10 -3.53 -2.47
CA ALA A 16 -8.09 -4.43 -3.00
C ALA A 16 -8.73 -5.46 -3.92
N TRP A 17 -8.12 -5.72 -5.07
CA TRP A 17 -8.60 -6.69 -6.05
C TRP A 17 -7.44 -7.52 -6.59
N ARG A 18 -7.69 -8.81 -6.81
CA ARG A 18 -6.82 -9.63 -7.65
C ARG A 18 -7.08 -9.27 -9.12
N LEU A 19 -6.01 -9.03 -9.86
CA LEU A 19 -6.08 -8.78 -11.30
C LEU A 19 -5.91 -10.11 -12.07
N PRO A 20 -6.51 -10.22 -13.27
CA PRO A 20 -6.18 -11.30 -14.20
C PRO A 20 -4.67 -11.40 -14.45
N GLY A 21 -4.14 -12.63 -14.49
CA GLY A 21 -2.73 -12.92 -14.77
C GLY A 21 -2.38 -12.96 -16.27
N ASP A 22 -3.26 -12.45 -17.12
CA ASP A 22 -3.13 -12.40 -18.58
C ASP A 22 -3.21 -10.95 -19.09
N GLU A 23 -3.18 -10.75 -20.42
CA GLU A 23 -3.23 -9.42 -21.06
C GLU A 23 -4.49 -8.60 -20.73
N SER A 24 -5.54 -9.21 -20.14
CA SER A 24 -6.71 -8.47 -19.68
C SER A 24 -6.48 -7.73 -18.34
N GLY A 25 -5.40 -8.05 -17.62
CA GLY A 25 -5.06 -7.47 -16.32
C GLY A 25 -5.02 -5.94 -16.30
N PRO A 26 -4.25 -5.28 -17.19
CA PRO A 26 -4.20 -3.81 -17.25
C PRO A 26 -5.56 -3.17 -17.57
N ALA A 27 -6.34 -3.76 -18.47
CA ALA A 27 -7.68 -3.27 -18.79
C ALA A 27 -8.67 -3.42 -17.60
N ALA A 28 -8.53 -4.49 -16.82
CA ALA A 28 -9.29 -4.67 -15.59
C ALA A 28 -8.89 -3.62 -14.53
N ALA A 29 -7.59 -3.35 -14.38
CA ALA A 29 -7.08 -2.36 -13.44
C ALA A 29 -7.60 -0.95 -13.76
N ARG A 30 -7.56 -0.52 -15.03
CA ARG A 30 -8.18 0.75 -15.49
C ARG A 30 -9.65 0.85 -15.09
N ARG A 31 -10.44 -0.17 -15.44
CA ARG A 31 -11.89 -0.18 -15.16
C ARG A 31 -12.20 -0.07 -13.67
N LEU A 32 -11.44 -0.78 -12.82
CA LEU A 32 -11.60 -0.73 -11.37
C LEU A 32 -11.22 0.63 -10.80
N LEU A 33 -10.10 1.21 -11.26
CA LEU A 33 -9.67 2.53 -10.84
C LEU A 33 -10.66 3.61 -11.28
N ARG A 34 -11.05 3.64 -12.55
CA ARG A 34 -12.05 4.58 -13.10
C ARG A 34 -13.33 4.54 -12.28
N ARG A 35 -13.89 3.35 -12.05
CA ARG A 35 -15.08 3.18 -11.22
C ARG A 35 -14.89 3.77 -9.82
N THR A 36 -13.78 3.45 -9.16
CA THR A 36 -13.48 3.93 -7.80
C THR A 36 -13.42 5.46 -7.77
N MET A 37 -12.69 6.07 -8.71
CA MET A 37 -12.52 7.52 -8.80
C MET A 37 -13.82 8.25 -9.19
N SER A 38 -14.64 7.66 -10.06
CA SER A 38 -15.96 8.19 -10.39
C SER A 38 -16.92 8.13 -9.19
N GLU A 39 -16.90 7.04 -8.41
CA GLU A 39 -17.68 6.95 -7.16
C GLU A 39 -17.25 8.01 -6.14
N LEU A 40 -15.95 8.36 -6.11
CA LEU A 40 -15.40 9.46 -5.30
C LEU A 40 -15.65 10.86 -5.89
N ARG A 41 -16.19 10.96 -7.11
CA ARG A 41 -16.44 12.20 -7.85
C ARG A 41 -15.17 13.03 -8.06
N LEU A 42 -14.07 12.38 -8.45
CA LEU A 42 -12.86 13.09 -8.86
C LEU A 42 -13.02 13.69 -10.27
N ASP A 43 -12.24 14.73 -10.56
CA ASP A 43 -12.27 15.42 -11.84
C ASP A 43 -11.84 14.50 -12.99
N GLN A 44 -12.39 14.73 -14.17
CA GLN A 44 -12.18 13.86 -15.34
C GLN A 44 -10.70 13.78 -15.74
N ASP A 45 -9.97 14.89 -15.69
CA ASP A 45 -8.54 14.94 -15.99
C ASP A 45 -7.73 14.03 -15.04
N VAL A 46 -8.06 14.06 -13.74
CA VAL A 46 -7.39 13.21 -12.73
C VAL A 46 -7.69 11.73 -12.98
N ILE A 47 -8.93 11.41 -13.40
CA ILE A 47 -9.31 10.04 -13.78
C ILE A 47 -8.49 9.55 -14.96
N GLU A 48 -8.32 10.37 -15.99
CA GLU A 48 -7.54 10.03 -17.19
C GLU A 48 -6.06 9.80 -16.86
N ASP A 49 -5.46 10.68 -16.05
CA ASP A 49 -4.11 10.52 -15.52
C ASP A 49 -3.95 9.21 -14.74
N GLY A 50 -4.93 8.88 -13.90
CA GLY A 50 -4.98 7.63 -13.14
C GLY A 50 -5.08 6.40 -14.03
N GLU A 51 -5.94 6.43 -15.05
CA GLU A 51 -6.11 5.33 -16.01
C GLU A 51 -4.83 5.07 -16.82
N LEU A 52 -4.13 6.13 -17.22
CA LEU A 52 -2.83 6.02 -17.86
C LEU A 52 -1.81 5.38 -16.91
N ALA A 53 -1.63 5.95 -15.71
CA ALA A 53 -0.63 5.50 -14.75
C ALA A 53 -0.87 4.05 -14.28
N VAL A 54 -2.12 3.65 -14.05
CA VAL A 54 -2.44 2.28 -13.63
C VAL A 54 -2.23 1.27 -14.76
N SER A 55 -2.43 1.68 -16.02
CA SER A 55 -2.17 0.80 -17.17
C SER A 55 -0.71 0.43 -17.27
N GLU A 56 0.17 1.42 -17.17
CA GLU A 56 1.62 1.22 -17.21
C GLU A 56 2.08 0.37 -16.02
N THR A 57 1.60 0.72 -14.82
CA THR A 57 1.97 0.03 -13.59
C THR A 57 1.50 -1.44 -13.60
N ALA A 58 0.27 -1.71 -14.04
CA ALA A 58 -0.28 -3.06 -14.13
C ALA A 58 0.38 -3.89 -15.25
N THR A 59 0.73 -3.26 -16.37
CA THR A 59 1.46 -3.91 -17.46
C THR A 59 2.84 -4.34 -17.00
N ASN A 60 3.56 -3.48 -16.27
CA ASN A 60 4.86 -3.81 -15.68
C ASN A 60 4.74 -4.97 -14.68
N ALA A 61 3.74 -4.95 -13.80
CA ALA A 61 3.48 -6.03 -12.85
C ALA A 61 3.22 -7.38 -13.55
N LEU A 62 2.38 -7.39 -14.59
CA LEU A 62 2.09 -8.59 -15.39
C LEU A 62 3.35 -9.15 -16.06
N ARG A 63 4.17 -8.28 -16.67
CA ARG A 63 5.44 -8.69 -17.30
C ARG A 63 6.39 -9.30 -16.26
N HIS A 64 6.53 -8.68 -15.09
CA HIS A 64 7.38 -9.21 -14.03
C HIS A 64 6.88 -10.55 -13.49
N ALA A 65 5.56 -10.73 -13.34
CA ALA A 65 4.97 -11.99 -12.93
C ALA A 65 5.32 -13.14 -13.89
N ARG A 66 5.42 -12.86 -15.20
CA ARG A 66 5.85 -13.84 -16.22
C ARG A 66 7.35 -14.12 -16.22
N CYS A 67 8.17 -13.14 -15.82
CA CYS A 67 9.63 -13.27 -15.81
C CYS A 67 10.18 -13.86 -14.50
N ALA A 68 9.37 -13.99 -13.46
CA ALA A 68 9.77 -14.58 -12.19
C ALA A 68 10.13 -16.07 -12.39
N LYS A 69 11.42 -16.37 -12.53
CA LYS A 69 11.95 -17.73 -12.69
C LYS A 69 11.90 -18.48 -11.35
N GLY A 70 11.19 -19.62 -11.30
CA GLY A 70 11.23 -20.56 -10.17
C GLY A 70 10.06 -21.57 -10.19
N ASP A 71 10.12 -22.58 -9.31
CA ASP A 71 9.09 -23.65 -9.15
C ASP A 71 7.77 -23.18 -8.51
N ARG A 72 7.62 -21.89 -8.24
CA ARG A 72 6.42 -21.35 -7.58
C ARG A 72 5.41 -20.89 -8.64
N PRO A 73 4.11 -21.24 -8.51
CA PRO A 73 3.10 -20.72 -9.42
C PRO A 73 3.12 -19.18 -9.42
N PRO A 74 2.94 -18.55 -10.60
CA PRO A 74 3.00 -17.10 -10.72
C PRO A 74 1.93 -16.46 -9.84
N THR A 75 2.37 -15.54 -8.97
CA THR A 75 1.45 -14.74 -8.16
C THR A 75 0.76 -13.73 -9.06
N THR A 76 -0.57 -13.82 -9.14
CA THR A 76 -1.39 -12.86 -9.88
C THR A 76 -1.23 -11.46 -9.28
N PRO A 77 -1.06 -10.40 -10.09
CA PRO A 77 -0.97 -9.04 -9.58
C PRO A 77 -2.21 -8.63 -8.77
N GLU A 78 -2.05 -7.69 -7.84
CA GLU A 78 -3.17 -7.12 -7.07
C GLU A 78 -3.20 -5.60 -7.24
N LEU A 79 -4.40 -5.02 -7.37
CA LEU A 79 -4.63 -3.59 -7.37
C LEU A 79 -5.14 -3.16 -6.00
N TRP A 80 -4.48 -2.19 -5.37
CA TRP A 80 -4.85 -1.62 -4.08
C TRP A 80 -5.05 -0.11 -4.21
N ILE A 81 -6.13 0.41 -3.62
CA ILE A 81 -6.44 1.84 -3.64
C ILE A 81 -6.82 2.30 -2.23
N TRP A 82 -6.14 3.32 -1.71
CA TRP A 82 -6.48 3.97 -0.44
C TRP A 82 -6.27 5.48 -0.49
N ALA A 83 -6.83 6.20 0.48
CA ALA A 83 -6.56 7.62 0.67
C ALA A 83 -5.54 7.82 1.80
N ARG A 84 -4.64 8.80 1.63
CA ARG A 84 -3.80 9.35 2.70
C ARG A 84 -4.02 10.85 2.84
N THR A 85 -3.80 11.39 4.03
CA THR A 85 -4.06 12.80 4.35
C THR A 85 -2.79 13.63 4.53
N VAL A 86 -1.62 12.99 4.67
CA VAL A 86 -0.32 13.65 4.85
C VAL A 86 0.65 13.23 3.74
N PRO A 87 1.40 14.17 3.12
CA PRO A 87 1.49 15.61 3.44
C PRO A 87 0.26 16.42 3.00
N SER A 88 -0.52 15.90 2.06
CA SER A 88 -1.80 16.44 1.61
C SER A 88 -2.75 15.28 1.27
N PRO A 89 -4.06 15.53 1.10
CA PRO A 89 -5.02 14.53 0.64
C PRO A 89 -4.61 13.94 -0.72
N GLN A 90 -4.36 12.64 -0.76
CA GLN A 90 -3.97 11.94 -1.98
C GLN A 90 -4.62 10.56 -2.05
N LEU A 91 -4.98 10.15 -3.26
CA LEU A 91 -5.41 8.80 -3.58
C LEU A 91 -4.16 8.01 -4.00
N VAL A 92 -3.78 7.03 -3.20
CA VAL A 92 -2.67 6.15 -3.51
C VAL A 92 -3.20 4.92 -4.24
N VAL A 93 -2.64 4.66 -5.40
CA VAL A 93 -2.90 3.48 -6.22
C VAL A 93 -1.64 2.65 -6.24
N SER A 94 -1.74 1.38 -5.86
CA SER A 94 -0.60 0.45 -5.82
C SER A 94 -0.93 -0.82 -6.58
N VAL A 95 0.03 -1.30 -7.36
CA VAL A 95 -0.03 -2.62 -7.96
C VAL A 95 1.03 -3.50 -7.32
N PHE A 96 0.59 -4.60 -6.72
CA PHE A 96 1.46 -5.62 -6.15
C PHE A 96 1.81 -6.69 -7.20
N ASP A 97 3.06 -7.15 -7.17
CA ASP A 97 3.50 -8.36 -7.86
C ASP A 97 4.48 -9.18 -6.99
N GLY A 98 4.62 -10.46 -7.32
CA GLY A 98 5.49 -11.39 -6.58
C GLY A 98 7.00 -11.20 -6.83
N ALA A 99 7.41 -10.33 -7.76
CA ALA A 99 8.82 -10.13 -8.13
C ALA A 99 9.51 -9.14 -7.18
N ARG A 100 9.69 -9.56 -5.92
CA ARG A 100 10.15 -8.74 -4.78
C ARG A 100 11.39 -7.88 -5.04
N THR A 101 12.36 -8.38 -5.81
CA THR A 101 13.66 -7.73 -6.02
C THR A 101 13.76 -6.97 -7.34
N THR A 102 12.78 -7.10 -8.24
CA THR A 102 12.83 -6.43 -9.54
C THR A 102 12.40 -4.98 -9.37
N THR A 103 13.31 -4.03 -9.51
CA THR A 103 12.93 -2.62 -9.55
C THR A 103 12.27 -2.28 -10.88
N PRO A 104 11.27 -1.39 -10.90
CA PRO A 104 10.76 -0.84 -12.15
C PRO A 104 11.91 -0.12 -12.86
N HIS A 105 12.20 -0.47 -14.11
CA HIS A 105 13.27 0.18 -14.87
C HIS A 105 12.86 1.60 -15.25
N ALA A 106 13.46 2.61 -14.61
CA ALA A 106 13.48 3.97 -15.09
C ALA A 106 14.81 4.20 -15.82
N SER A 107 14.89 3.88 -17.11
CA SER A 107 16.10 4.18 -17.89
C SER A 107 16.06 5.63 -18.36
N GLY A 108 17.03 6.42 -17.89
CA GLY A 108 17.42 7.66 -18.55
C GLY A 108 18.17 7.36 -19.85
N ALA A 109 17.85 8.13 -20.89
CA ALA A 109 18.59 8.28 -22.14
C ALA A 109 18.73 7.03 -23.05
N GLY A 110 17.81 6.94 -24.03
CA GLY A 110 18.01 6.17 -25.26
C GLY A 110 16.84 6.36 -26.21
N LEU A 111 17.07 7.01 -27.37
CA LEU A 111 16.04 7.39 -28.35
C LEU A 111 15.26 6.21 -28.98
N LEU A 112 15.58 4.97 -28.61
CA LEU A 112 15.00 3.73 -29.14
C LEU A 112 14.46 2.79 -28.05
N ASP A 113 14.42 3.20 -26.77
CA ASP A 113 13.85 2.38 -25.71
C ASP A 113 12.41 2.80 -25.40
N GLU A 114 11.43 2.06 -25.94
CA GLU A 114 10.02 2.29 -25.64
C GLU A 114 9.63 1.88 -24.21
N HIS A 115 10.47 1.10 -23.51
CA HIS A 115 10.13 0.46 -22.24
C HIS A 115 10.34 1.36 -21.00
N GLY A 116 11.10 2.45 -21.14
CA GLY A 116 11.32 3.44 -20.06
C GLY A 116 10.32 4.59 -20.03
N LYS A 117 9.50 4.77 -21.08
CA LYS A 117 8.56 5.90 -21.21
C LYS A 117 7.39 5.81 -20.21
N GLY A 118 6.93 4.60 -19.89
CA GLY A 118 5.76 4.39 -19.03
C GLY A 118 5.94 4.95 -17.60
N LEU A 119 7.11 4.79 -16.99
CA LEU A 119 7.40 5.33 -15.65
C LEU A 119 7.64 6.85 -15.68
N GLU A 120 8.18 7.39 -16.76
CA GLU A 120 8.30 8.85 -16.92
C GLU A 120 6.92 9.50 -17.13
N LEU A 121 6.00 8.83 -17.83
CA LEU A 121 4.60 9.27 -17.93
C LEU A 121 3.93 9.26 -16.55
N VAL A 122 4.07 8.18 -15.78
CA VAL A 122 3.60 8.13 -14.38
C VAL A 122 4.19 9.29 -13.57
N ARG A 123 5.47 9.61 -13.75
CA ARG A 123 6.12 10.73 -13.06
C ARG A 123 5.55 12.10 -13.46
N GLN A 124 5.12 12.25 -14.71
CA GLN A 124 4.56 13.51 -15.22
C GLN A 124 3.11 13.74 -14.76
N VAL A 125 2.33 12.69 -14.59
CA VAL A 125 0.88 12.79 -14.30
C VAL A 125 0.52 12.53 -12.82
N THR A 126 1.50 12.26 -11.96
CA THR A 126 1.24 11.91 -10.56
C THR A 126 1.99 12.81 -9.59
N ALA A 127 1.38 13.05 -8.42
CA ALA A 127 1.96 13.91 -7.39
C ALA A 127 3.16 13.25 -6.68
N ALA A 128 3.19 11.92 -6.64
CA ALA A 128 4.29 11.13 -6.10
C ALA A 128 4.19 9.70 -6.62
N TRP A 129 5.32 8.99 -6.71
CA TRP A 129 5.35 7.57 -7.02
C TRP A 129 6.52 6.89 -6.32
N GLY A 130 6.50 5.55 -6.28
CA GLY A 130 7.60 4.78 -5.74
C GLY A 130 7.44 3.28 -5.90
N CYS A 131 8.41 2.55 -5.36
CA CYS A 131 8.40 1.09 -5.30
C CYS A 131 8.89 0.64 -3.93
N ALA A 132 8.23 -0.33 -3.31
CA ALA A 132 8.62 -0.86 -2.00
C ALA A 132 8.40 -2.37 -1.90
N PRO A 133 9.33 -3.13 -1.28
CA PRO A 133 9.07 -4.50 -0.87
C PRO A 133 7.88 -4.55 0.08
N THR A 134 7.01 -5.54 -0.12
CA THR A 134 5.80 -5.72 0.66
C THR A 134 5.34 -7.19 0.57
N ARG A 135 4.07 -7.47 0.87
CA ARG A 135 3.47 -8.81 0.88
C ARG A 135 2.07 -8.79 0.28
N SER A 136 1.60 -9.87 -0.34
CA SER A 136 0.23 -10.00 -0.84
C SER A 136 -0.81 -9.71 0.25
N ARG A 137 -1.96 -9.19 -0.16
CA ARG A 137 -3.13 -8.97 0.70
C ARG A 137 -4.30 -9.88 0.39
N VAL A 138 -4.41 -10.36 -0.85
CA VAL A 138 -5.59 -11.10 -1.34
C VAL A 138 -5.37 -12.60 -1.33
N ASP A 139 -4.11 -13.07 -1.31
CA ASP A 139 -3.82 -14.50 -1.18
C ASP A 139 -4.08 -15.01 0.25
N THR A 140 -4.53 -16.27 0.34
CA THR A 140 -4.74 -16.97 1.62
C THR A 140 -3.45 -17.18 2.41
N THR A 141 -2.30 -17.08 1.74
CA THR A 141 -0.97 -17.15 2.33
C THR A 141 -0.24 -15.85 2.03
N SER A 142 0.36 -15.22 3.04
CA SER A 142 1.15 -13.98 2.86
C SER A 142 2.36 -14.23 1.95
N VAL A 143 2.24 -13.92 0.66
CA VAL A 143 3.33 -14.04 -0.33
C VAL A 143 4.20 -12.78 -0.33
N PRO A 144 5.53 -12.87 -0.09
CA PRO A 144 6.43 -11.72 -0.25
C PRO A 144 6.49 -11.25 -1.71
N GLY A 145 6.55 -9.94 -1.91
CA GLY A 145 6.61 -9.33 -3.23
C GLY A 145 6.97 -7.84 -3.11
N LYS A 146 6.49 -7.04 -4.05
CA LYS A 146 6.67 -5.59 -4.04
C LYS A 146 5.40 -4.90 -4.52
N THR A 147 5.27 -3.62 -4.21
CA THR A 147 4.30 -2.73 -4.85
C THR A 147 5.02 -1.65 -5.62
N VAL A 148 4.49 -1.34 -6.80
CA VAL A 148 4.74 -0.10 -7.50
C VAL A 148 3.50 0.76 -7.32
N TRP A 149 3.69 2.01 -6.89
CA TRP A 149 2.60 2.87 -6.49
C TRP A 149 2.77 4.27 -7.01
N PHE A 150 1.64 4.95 -7.18
CA PHE A 150 1.57 6.37 -7.50
C PHE A 150 0.43 7.03 -6.71
N ALA A 151 0.49 8.35 -6.60
CA ALA A 151 -0.44 9.16 -5.86
C ALA A 151 -1.06 10.24 -6.74
N LEU A 152 -2.38 10.28 -6.76
CA LEU A 152 -3.17 11.33 -7.41
C LEU A 152 -3.66 12.33 -6.35
N PRO A 153 -3.78 13.62 -6.68
CA PRO A 153 -4.35 14.59 -5.75
C PRO A 153 -5.80 14.25 -5.44
N LEU A 154 -6.18 14.33 -4.17
CA LEU A 154 -7.59 14.42 -3.78
C LEU A 154 -7.95 15.90 -3.60
N ARG A 155 -9.24 16.21 -3.74
CA ARG A 155 -9.78 17.53 -3.47
C ARG A 155 -9.45 18.02 -2.06
N HIS A 156 -9.25 19.33 -1.92
CA HIS A 156 -8.84 19.96 -0.66
C HIS A 156 -9.87 19.78 0.46
N ASP A 157 -11.15 19.64 0.12
CA ASP A 157 -12.28 19.37 1.01
C ASP A 157 -12.54 17.86 1.21
N TRP A 158 -11.51 17.01 1.01
CA TRP A 158 -11.63 15.56 1.14
C TRP A 158 -12.27 15.18 2.49
N PRO A 159 -13.43 14.49 2.49
CA PRO A 159 -14.21 14.26 3.70
C PRO A 159 -13.46 13.44 4.77
N GLY A 160 -12.46 12.65 4.37
CA GLY A 160 -11.62 11.88 5.30
C GLY A 160 -10.79 12.75 6.24
N LEU A 161 -10.55 14.03 5.91
CA LEU A 161 -9.85 14.98 6.79
C LEU A 161 -10.62 15.24 8.10
N HIS A 162 -11.95 15.17 8.04
CA HIS A 162 -12.82 15.43 9.17
C HIS A 162 -13.22 14.15 9.92
N TYR A 163 -13.04 12.98 9.30
CA TYR A 163 -13.37 11.71 9.92
C TYR A 163 -12.51 11.44 11.16
N ARG A 164 -13.12 10.88 12.19
CA ARG A 164 -12.46 10.55 13.46
C ARG A 164 -12.54 9.05 13.68
N VAL A 165 -11.36 8.43 13.79
CA VAL A 165 -11.24 7.01 14.12
C VAL A 165 -10.95 6.89 15.61
N HIS A 166 -11.73 6.07 16.31
CA HIS A 166 -11.46 5.77 17.72
C HIS A 166 -10.10 5.03 17.87
N PRO A 167 -9.23 5.38 18.83
CA PRO A 167 -7.90 4.79 18.98
C PRO A 167 -7.91 3.27 19.08
N GLY A 168 -8.81 2.72 19.90
CA GLY A 168 -8.94 1.26 20.04
C GLY A 168 -9.32 0.58 18.73
N THR A 169 -10.17 1.20 17.92
CA THR A 169 -10.59 0.69 16.60
C THR A 169 -9.45 0.79 15.59
N ALA A 170 -8.73 1.91 15.57
CA ALA A 170 -7.55 2.11 14.73
C ALA A 170 -6.46 1.07 15.06
N ALA A 171 -6.20 0.86 16.36
CA ALA A 171 -5.25 -0.12 16.85
C ALA A 171 -5.63 -1.55 16.47
N HIS A 172 -6.91 -1.91 16.60
CA HIS A 172 -7.42 -3.23 16.23
C HIS A 172 -7.26 -3.49 14.72
N HIS A 173 -7.69 -2.55 13.88
CA HIS A 173 -7.56 -2.72 12.43
C HIS A 173 -6.13 -2.70 11.95
N LEU A 174 -5.24 -1.93 12.60
CA LEU A 174 -3.82 -1.96 12.28
C LEU A 174 -3.22 -3.34 12.56
N LEU A 175 -3.51 -3.92 13.72
CA LEU A 175 -3.06 -5.27 14.06
C LEU A 175 -3.63 -6.32 13.09
N LEU A 176 -4.94 -6.26 12.79
CA LEU A 176 -5.56 -7.17 11.82
C LEU A 176 -4.90 -7.09 10.44
N ASN A 177 -4.66 -5.86 9.94
CA ASN A 177 -3.97 -5.67 8.68
C ASN A 177 -2.59 -6.33 8.73
N LEU A 178 -1.78 -6.08 9.76
CA LEU A 178 -0.45 -6.68 9.90
C LEU A 178 -0.49 -8.22 10.00
N THR A 179 -1.47 -8.78 10.72
CA THR A 179 -1.67 -10.23 10.82
C THR A 179 -2.03 -10.86 9.48
N HIS A 180 -2.86 -10.22 8.66
CA HIS A 180 -3.12 -10.68 7.30
C HIS A 180 -1.85 -10.67 6.43
N ARG A 181 -0.86 -9.83 6.76
CA ARG A 181 0.47 -9.82 6.10
C ARG A 181 1.47 -10.78 6.75
N GLY A 182 1.01 -11.67 7.63
CA GLY A 182 1.83 -12.70 8.27
C GLY A 182 2.64 -12.21 9.48
N PHE A 183 2.43 -10.99 9.97
CA PHE A 183 3.11 -10.48 11.17
C PHE A 183 2.32 -10.82 12.43
N LYS A 184 3.04 -11.20 13.48
CA LYS A 184 2.47 -11.41 14.82
C LYS A 184 2.53 -10.12 15.61
N GLY A 185 1.58 -9.92 16.52
CA GLY A 185 1.56 -8.77 17.41
C GLY A 185 0.46 -8.88 18.46
N GLN A 186 0.55 -8.06 19.48
CA GLN A 186 -0.47 -7.95 20.52
C GLN A 186 -0.90 -6.49 20.66
N ARG A 187 -2.14 -6.28 21.10
CA ARG A 187 -2.68 -4.94 21.37
C ARG A 187 -3.05 -4.86 22.85
N ASN A 188 -2.42 -3.94 23.56
CA ASN A 188 -2.77 -3.60 24.94
C ASN A 188 -3.51 -2.26 24.92
N THR A 189 -4.68 -2.20 25.55
CA THR A 189 -5.45 -0.95 25.67
C THR A 189 -5.63 -0.67 27.16
N THR A 190 -5.26 0.54 27.56
CA THR A 190 -5.44 1.05 28.91
C THR A 190 -6.85 1.59 29.09
N ASP A 191 -7.31 1.68 30.34
CA ASP A 191 -8.63 2.22 30.70
C ASP A 191 -8.80 3.67 30.24
N ASP A 192 -7.70 4.43 30.15
CA ASP A 192 -7.66 5.82 29.65
C ASP A 192 -7.78 5.93 28.11
N GLY A 193 -7.95 4.81 27.41
CA GLY A 193 -8.15 4.75 25.96
C GLY A 193 -6.86 4.87 25.13
N LEU A 194 -5.69 4.86 25.75
CA LEU A 194 -4.41 4.69 25.04
C LEU A 194 -4.25 3.23 24.66
N SER A 195 -3.99 2.96 23.37
CA SER A 195 -3.65 1.62 22.89
C SER A 195 -2.19 1.56 22.46
N VAL A 196 -1.56 0.40 22.66
CA VAL A 196 -0.21 0.10 22.20
C VAL A 196 -0.25 -1.20 21.43
N LEU A 197 0.35 -1.22 20.25
CA LEU A 197 0.64 -2.45 19.53
C LEU A 197 2.08 -2.84 19.83
N VAL A 198 2.24 -4.06 20.35
CA VAL A 198 3.54 -4.68 20.60
C VAL A 198 3.81 -5.62 19.43
N LEU A 199 4.81 -5.28 18.62
CA LEU A 199 5.27 -6.06 17.46
C LEU A 199 6.67 -6.62 17.77
N PRO A 200 7.18 -7.61 17.00
CA PRO A 200 8.41 -8.32 17.34
C PRO A 200 9.65 -7.43 17.50
N THR A 201 9.73 -6.34 16.73
CA THR A 201 10.91 -5.46 16.69
C THR A 201 10.60 -4.00 17.03
N LEU A 202 9.33 -3.64 17.26
CA LEU A 202 8.93 -2.26 17.59
C LEU A 202 7.58 -2.19 18.31
N ASN A 203 7.34 -1.08 19.00
CA ASN A 203 6.05 -0.75 19.59
C ASN A 203 5.42 0.45 18.88
N VAL A 204 4.13 0.34 18.55
CA VAL A 204 3.34 1.42 17.98
C VAL A 204 2.38 1.95 19.03
N TRP A 205 2.57 3.21 19.42
CA TRP A 205 1.69 3.93 20.31
C TRP A 205 0.53 4.51 19.53
N VAL A 206 -0.69 4.28 20.01
CA VAL A 206 -1.93 4.77 19.40
C VAL A 206 -2.54 5.78 20.35
N HIS A 207 -2.27 7.05 20.08
CA HIS A 207 -2.87 8.17 20.79
C HIS A 207 -4.23 8.52 20.20
N ARG A 208 -4.92 9.50 20.81
CA ARG A 208 -6.26 9.98 20.41
C ARG A 208 -6.41 10.26 18.90
N ARG A 209 -5.35 10.69 18.23
CA ARG A 209 -5.40 11.10 16.81
C ARG A 209 -4.28 10.57 15.94
N THR A 210 -3.28 9.89 16.51
CA THR A 210 -2.10 9.48 15.74
C THR A 210 -1.52 8.15 16.18
N PHE A 211 -1.04 7.40 15.20
CA PHE A 211 -0.05 6.33 15.36
C PHE A 211 1.33 6.95 15.51
N CYS A 212 2.12 6.46 16.46
CA CYS A 212 3.47 6.93 16.71
C CYS A 212 4.43 5.76 16.96
N TRP A 213 5.58 5.76 16.31
CA TRP A 213 6.63 4.75 16.53
C TRP A 213 8.00 5.25 16.09
N TRP A 214 9.05 4.58 16.55
CA TRP A 214 10.40 4.78 16.05
C TRP A 214 10.61 3.90 14.81
N SER A 215 10.80 4.52 13.65
CA SER A 215 11.10 3.82 12.39
C SER A 215 12.58 3.48 12.26
N THR A 216 13.44 4.24 12.91
CA THR A 216 14.88 3.97 13.13
C THR A 216 15.24 4.57 14.49
N PRO A 217 16.43 4.27 15.04
CA PRO A 217 16.87 4.89 16.31
C PRO A 217 16.86 6.43 16.29
N HIS A 218 16.88 7.06 15.10
CA HIS A 218 16.92 8.52 14.95
C HIS A 218 15.66 9.09 14.27
N ARG A 219 14.67 8.27 13.93
CA ARG A 219 13.48 8.72 13.18
C ARG A 219 12.20 8.30 13.89
N TYR A 220 11.59 9.24 14.59
CA TYR A 220 10.25 9.10 15.15
C TYR A 220 9.20 9.48 14.11
N LEU A 221 8.27 8.58 13.82
CA LEU A 221 7.18 8.80 12.87
C LEU A 221 5.87 9.01 13.60
N ARG A 222 5.07 9.94 13.08
CA ARG A 222 3.70 10.24 13.53
C ARG A 222 2.77 10.26 12.33
N ARG A 223 1.70 9.47 12.37
CA ARG A 223 0.69 9.38 11.29
C ARG A 223 -0.72 9.54 11.84
N PRO A 224 -1.63 10.26 11.16
CA PRO A 224 -3.05 10.31 11.54
C PRO A 224 -3.67 8.91 11.61
N LEU A 225 -4.62 8.70 12.53
CA LEU A 225 -5.33 7.40 12.60
C LEU A 225 -6.12 7.06 11.34
N ILE A 226 -6.55 8.09 10.60
CA ILE A 226 -7.26 7.91 9.33
C ILE A 226 -6.35 7.37 8.21
N ASP A 227 -5.04 7.60 8.30
CA ASP A 227 -4.03 7.07 7.37
C ASP A 227 -3.64 5.63 7.76
N LEU A 228 -4.65 4.80 8.07
CA LEU A 228 -4.47 3.44 8.57
C LEU A 228 -3.70 2.58 7.57
N GLN A 229 -4.08 2.64 6.29
CA GLN A 229 -3.46 1.83 5.24
C GLN A 229 -2.04 2.33 4.91
N GLU A 230 -1.80 3.64 4.86
CA GLU A 230 -0.45 4.20 4.72
C GLU A 230 0.46 3.75 5.88
N THR A 231 -0.07 3.82 7.11
CA THR A 231 0.65 3.36 8.31
C THR A 231 0.92 1.86 8.28
N THR A 232 -0.02 1.08 7.76
CA THR A 232 0.16 -0.37 7.55
C THR A 232 1.35 -0.63 6.64
N GLU A 233 1.42 0.00 5.45
CA GLU A 233 2.51 -0.25 4.50
C GLU A 233 3.88 0.21 5.04
N LEU A 234 3.94 1.33 5.76
CA LEU A 234 5.17 1.78 6.43
C LEU A 234 5.67 0.77 7.47
N LEU A 235 4.76 0.17 8.24
CA LEU A 235 5.11 -0.84 9.24
C LEU A 235 5.50 -2.17 8.60
N VAL A 236 4.79 -2.61 7.55
CA VAL A 236 5.20 -3.82 6.80
C VAL A 236 6.60 -3.65 6.25
N HIS A 237 6.90 -2.51 5.62
CA HIS A 237 8.24 -2.23 5.10
C HIS A 237 9.31 -2.29 6.20
N HIS A 238 9.04 -1.70 7.37
CA HIS A 238 9.95 -1.74 8.50
C HIS A 238 10.16 -3.16 9.05
N LEU A 239 9.08 -3.93 9.24
CA LEU A 239 9.15 -5.30 9.76
C LEU A 239 9.81 -6.28 8.79
N ASP A 240 9.64 -6.07 7.47
CA ASP A 240 10.32 -6.87 6.44
C ASP A 240 11.80 -6.51 6.28
N ALA A 241 12.19 -5.28 6.64
CA ALA A 241 13.58 -4.83 6.63
C ALA A 241 14.35 -5.22 7.91
N ALA A 242 13.64 -5.53 9.00
CA ALA A 242 14.26 -5.98 10.22
C ALA A 242 14.90 -7.36 10.02
N PRO A 243 16.16 -7.59 10.44
CA PRO A 243 16.73 -8.92 10.44
C PRO A 243 15.84 -9.85 11.30
N ALA A 244 15.61 -11.08 10.83
CA ALA A 244 14.91 -12.07 11.63
C ALA A 244 15.58 -12.14 13.02
N PRO A 245 14.82 -12.24 14.13
CA PRO A 245 15.42 -12.42 15.43
C PRO A 245 16.34 -13.65 15.34
N SER A 246 17.63 -13.46 15.59
CA SER A 246 18.57 -14.56 15.71
C SER A 246 18.01 -15.51 16.75
N CYS A 247 17.59 -16.70 16.32
CA CYS A 247 17.24 -17.76 17.23
C CYS A 247 18.54 -18.14 17.95
N SER A 248 18.79 -17.55 19.12
CA SER A 248 19.84 -18.03 20.00
C SER A 248 19.47 -19.47 20.36
N PRO A 249 20.31 -20.48 20.06
CA PRO A 249 20.04 -21.82 20.55
C PRO A 249 20.05 -21.73 22.08
N ALA A 250 19.00 -22.25 22.70
CA ALA A 250 18.97 -22.44 24.14
C ALA A 250 20.23 -23.24 24.53
N LEU A 251 21.10 -22.63 25.32
CA LEU A 251 22.15 -23.35 26.02
C LEU A 251 21.47 -24.21 27.10
N GLN A 252 21.54 -25.53 26.85
CA GLN A 252 21.39 -26.70 27.73
C GLN A 252 20.44 -26.59 28.93
#